data_AF-A0A424QKM8-F1
#
_entry.id   AF-A0A424QKM8-F1
#
_cell.length_a   1.000
_cell.length_b   1.000
_cell.length_c   1.000
_cell.angle_alpha   90.00
_cell.angle_beta   90.00
_cell.angle_gamma   90.00
#
_symmetry.space_group_name_H-M   'P 1'
#
loop_
_entity.id
_entity.type
_entity.pdbx_description
1 polymer ?
#
loop_
_entity_poly.entity_id
_entity_poly.type
_entity_poly.pdbx_seq_one_letter_code
_entity_poly.pdbx_strand_id
1 'polypeptide(L)'
;MDYERLTLLELKTLCRERGLRVSGNKNEVIIRLMEHDEGLVPQYQQQTQPQNQQQYMQTPQQIIHITQSGGTTGFAQAIGSLIIIYGIFRIGMAMFFSAFDEEVFLFESLLAWGIGFLYVIGGVITILGYRNGMFLTLATLIISGSLSIMYHDEWSPLSVGLDGTLPISWSLMCSFTCSVIVGIPLLAEFNNLKPGWPLENSGGYPIKSHPDGQKRASQSRSAVQDDDKVLLECPYCSAHFNVKAGTSGTATCPACKKKVSV
;
A
#
# COMPACT_ATOMS: atom_id res chain seq x y z
N MET A 1 -11.55 -41.63 -15.29
CA MET A 1 -12.95 -42.03 -15.02
C MET A 1 -13.84 -41.32 -16.03
N ASP A 2 -14.65 -42.04 -16.81
CA ASP A 2 -15.45 -41.47 -17.91
C ASP A 2 -16.82 -40.97 -17.43
N TYR A 3 -16.85 -39.78 -16.81
CA TYR A 3 -18.06 -39.19 -16.23
C TYR A 3 -19.04 -38.59 -17.25
N GLU A 4 -18.60 -38.39 -18.50
CA GLU A 4 -19.42 -37.75 -19.55
C GLU A 4 -20.59 -38.62 -20.04
N ARG A 5 -20.44 -39.95 -19.94
CA ARG A 5 -21.41 -40.94 -20.43
C ARG A 5 -22.57 -41.18 -19.47
N LEU A 6 -22.46 -40.70 -18.23
CA LEU A 6 -23.49 -40.87 -17.19
C LEU A 6 -24.61 -39.85 -17.35
N THR A 7 -25.82 -40.25 -16.93
CA THR A 7 -26.97 -39.36 -16.87
C THR A 7 -26.85 -38.40 -15.69
N LEU A 8 -27.54 -37.26 -15.77
CA LEU A 8 -27.56 -36.26 -14.70
C LEU A 8 -28.06 -36.80 -13.36
N LEU A 9 -28.90 -37.84 -13.39
CA LEU A 9 -29.43 -38.49 -12.20
C LEU A 9 -28.34 -39.32 -11.49
N GLU A 10 -27.58 -40.11 -12.26
CA GLU A 10 -26.50 -40.96 -11.75
C GLU A 10 -25.31 -40.14 -11.22
N LEU A 11 -24.99 -39.02 -11.86
CA LEU A 11 -23.95 -38.10 -11.37
C LEU A 11 -24.36 -37.47 -10.02
N LYS A 12 -25.64 -37.18 -9.84
CA LYS A 12 -26.17 -36.61 -8.60
C LYS A 12 -26.24 -37.64 -7.46
N THR A 13 -26.54 -38.89 -7.76
CA THR A 13 -26.49 -39.98 -6.76
C THR A 13 -25.04 -40.23 -6.31
N LEU A 14 -24.08 -40.25 -7.24
CA LEU A 14 -22.65 -40.37 -6.92
C LEU A 14 -22.14 -39.19 -6.07
N CYS A 15 -22.55 -37.96 -6.37
CA CYS A 15 -22.22 -36.83 -5.50
C CYS A 15 -22.82 -36.97 -4.10
N ARG A 16 -24.06 -37.45 -3.98
CA ARG A 16 -24.72 -37.63 -2.69
C ARG A 16 -24.06 -38.70 -1.83
N GLU A 17 -23.64 -39.81 -2.44
CA GLU A 17 -22.93 -40.90 -1.77
C GLU A 17 -21.55 -40.46 -1.27
N ARG A 18 -20.88 -39.56 -2.02
CA ARG A 18 -19.55 -39.01 -1.68
C ARG A 18 -19.61 -37.77 -0.79
N GLY A 19 -20.79 -37.38 -0.29
CA GLY A 19 -20.97 -36.19 0.56
C GLY A 19 -20.74 -34.85 -0.17
N LEU A 20 -20.72 -34.85 -1.50
CA LEU A 20 -20.49 -33.68 -2.34
C LEU A 20 -21.81 -32.94 -2.63
N ARG A 21 -21.74 -31.62 -2.77
CA ARG A 21 -22.91 -30.78 -3.05
C ARG A 21 -23.57 -31.19 -4.38
N VAL A 22 -24.87 -31.54 -4.35
CA VAL A 22 -25.63 -32.11 -5.48
C VAL A 22 -26.27 -31.04 -6.40
N SER A 23 -25.96 -29.76 -6.16
CA SER A 23 -26.48 -28.63 -6.93
C SER A 23 -25.51 -28.22 -8.04
N GLY A 24 -26.04 -27.96 -9.24
CA GLY A 24 -25.27 -27.49 -10.39
C GLY A 24 -25.74 -28.07 -11.74
N ASN A 25 -25.14 -27.54 -12.81
CA ASN A 25 -25.32 -28.05 -14.17
C ASN A 25 -24.50 -29.34 -14.38
N LYS A 26 -24.79 -30.16 -15.41
CA LYS A 26 -24.15 -31.48 -15.63
C LYS A 26 -22.63 -31.41 -15.55
N ASN A 27 -22.04 -30.38 -16.17
CA ASN A 27 -20.60 -30.19 -16.24
C ASN A 27 -19.99 -29.83 -14.87
N GLU A 28 -20.69 -29.05 -14.04
CA GLU A 28 -20.21 -28.69 -12.69
C GLU A 28 -20.20 -29.89 -11.75
N VAL A 29 -21.16 -30.80 -11.91
CA VAL A 29 -21.23 -32.05 -11.14
C VAL A 29 -20.11 -32.99 -11.56
N ILE A 30 -19.80 -33.07 -12.86
CA ILE A 30 -18.69 -33.86 -13.39
C ILE A 30 -17.34 -33.35 -12.87
N ILE A 31 -17.08 -32.04 -12.98
CA ILE A 31 -15.81 -31.44 -12.50
C ILE A 31 -15.60 -31.73 -11.02
N ARG A 32 -16.65 -31.56 -10.20
CA ARG A 32 -16.59 -31.82 -8.75
C ARG A 32 -16.32 -33.29 -8.41
N LEU A 33 -16.81 -34.23 -9.21
CA LEU A 33 -16.51 -35.66 -9.06
C LEU A 33 -15.08 -35.98 -9.48
N MET A 34 -14.58 -35.34 -10.54
CA MET A 34 -13.19 -35.50 -10.98
C MET A 34 -12.20 -34.94 -9.96
N GLU A 35 -12.44 -33.73 -9.43
CA GLU A 35 -11.61 -33.10 -8.40
C GLU A 35 -11.54 -33.95 -7.12
N HIS A 36 -12.67 -34.54 -6.71
CA HIS A 36 -12.71 -35.41 -5.54
C HIS A 36 -11.88 -36.70 -5.74
N ASP A 37 -11.84 -37.25 -6.96
CA ASP A 37 -11.10 -38.48 -7.24
C ASP A 37 -9.61 -38.25 -7.44
N GLU A 38 -9.22 -37.09 -7.98
CA GLU A 38 -7.82 -36.66 -8.04
C GLU A 38 -7.25 -36.41 -6.64
N GLY A 39 -8.09 -35.94 -5.69
CA GLY A 39 -7.72 -35.77 -4.28
C GLY A 39 -7.49 -37.06 -3.49
N LEU A 40 -7.86 -38.23 -4.04
CA LEU A 40 -7.74 -39.54 -3.38
C LEU A 40 -6.54 -40.36 -3.87
N VAL A 41 -5.73 -39.84 -4.80
CA VAL A 41 -4.54 -40.51 -5.30
C VAL A 41 -3.37 -40.22 -4.34
N PRO A 42 -2.75 -41.23 -3.70
CA PRO A 42 -1.64 -41.00 -2.78
C PRO A 42 -0.44 -40.41 -3.51
N GLN A 43 -0.07 -39.19 -3.14
CA GLN A 43 1.17 -38.53 -3.53
C GLN A 43 2.37 -39.37 -3.06
N TYR A 44 3.01 -40.07 -3.99
CA TYR A 44 4.30 -40.69 -3.75
C TYR A 44 5.43 -39.81 -4.28
N GLN A 45 6.37 -39.52 -3.37
CA GLN A 45 7.79 -39.15 -3.58
C GLN A 45 8.04 -37.70 -4.05
N GLN A 46 8.93 -36.89 -3.49
CA GLN A 46 10.12 -37.01 -2.61
C GLN A 46 10.48 -35.53 -2.28
N GLN A 47 10.89 -35.06 -1.10
CA GLN A 47 12.07 -35.42 -0.32
C GLN A 47 12.02 -34.69 1.04
N THR A 48 12.35 -35.43 2.09
CA THR A 48 12.44 -35.02 3.51
C THR A 48 13.91 -34.81 3.91
N GLN A 49 14.22 -33.76 4.68
CA GLN A 49 15.35 -33.72 5.62
C GLN A 49 15.00 -32.93 6.89
N PRO A 50 15.64 -33.23 8.05
CA PRO A 50 14.95 -33.31 9.33
C PRO A 50 15.18 -32.11 10.28
N GLN A 51 14.05 -31.62 10.80
CA GLN A 51 13.73 -31.36 12.21
C GLN A 51 14.90 -31.19 13.22
N ASN A 52 15.06 -29.96 13.71
CA ASN A 52 15.41 -29.72 15.11
C ASN A 52 14.34 -28.82 15.73
N GLN A 53 13.64 -29.37 16.73
CA GLN A 53 12.59 -28.72 17.50
C GLN A 53 13.19 -27.69 18.46
N GLN A 54 12.69 -26.46 18.46
CA GLN A 54 12.44 -25.72 19.71
C GLN A 54 11.14 -24.90 19.56
N GLN A 55 10.14 -25.37 20.32
CA GLN A 55 8.87 -24.79 20.74
C GLN A 55 9.18 -23.40 21.42
N TYR A 56 8.36 -22.34 21.49
CA TYR A 56 7.00 -22.14 22.01
C TYR A 56 6.47 -20.73 21.60
N MET A 57 5.14 -20.54 21.72
CA MET A 57 4.31 -19.31 21.58
C MET A 57 3.76 -18.94 20.18
N GLN A 58 2.63 -19.56 19.86
CA GLN A 58 1.68 -19.07 18.86
C GLN A 58 0.88 -17.89 19.40
N THR A 59 1.12 -16.70 18.85
CA THR A 59 0.16 -15.59 18.91
C THR A 59 -0.92 -15.81 17.83
N PRO A 60 -2.19 -15.43 18.08
CA PRO A 60 -3.24 -15.58 17.08
C PRO A 60 -2.86 -14.75 15.84
N GLN A 61 -2.66 -15.45 14.73
CA GLN A 61 -2.44 -14.85 13.43
C GLN A 61 -3.74 -14.14 13.05
N GLN A 62 -3.79 -12.84 13.33
CA GLN A 62 -4.68 -11.93 12.65
C GLN A 62 -4.35 -12.05 11.16
N ILE A 63 -5.21 -12.77 10.43
CA ILE A 63 -5.15 -12.86 8.97
C ILE A 63 -5.43 -11.45 8.47
N ILE A 64 -4.37 -10.67 8.33
CA ILE A 64 -4.37 -9.46 7.53
C ILE A 64 -4.66 -9.98 6.12
N HIS A 65 -5.93 -9.88 5.71
CA HIS A 65 -6.30 -10.05 4.32
C HIS A 65 -5.59 -8.91 3.58
N ILE A 66 -4.40 -9.20 3.08
CA ILE A 66 -3.69 -8.32 2.15
C ILE A 66 -4.51 -8.41 0.88
N THR A 67 -5.52 -7.55 0.75
CA THR A 67 -6.26 -7.40 -0.50
C THR A 67 -5.24 -6.91 -1.53
N GLN A 68 -4.68 -7.85 -2.29
CA GLN A 68 -3.70 -7.61 -3.33
C GLN A 68 -4.38 -6.82 -4.44
N SER A 69 -4.34 -5.49 -4.32
CA SER A 69 -4.72 -4.52 -5.35
C SER A 69 -3.63 -4.53 -6.43
N GLY A 70 -3.55 -5.64 -7.17
CA GLY A 70 -2.42 -6.11 -7.96
C GLY A 70 -2.08 -5.35 -9.25
N GLY A 71 -2.26 -4.04 -9.29
CA GLY A 71 -1.79 -3.21 -10.41
C GLY A 71 -1.14 -1.91 -9.96
N THR A 72 -1.72 -1.26 -8.95
CA THR A 72 -1.27 0.05 -8.45
C THR A 72 -0.14 -0.05 -7.42
N THR A 73 -0.01 -1.18 -6.73
CA THR A 73 1.10 -1.42 -5.81
C THR A 73 2.44 -1.52 -6.52
N GLY A 74 2.51 -2.15 -7.70
CA GLY A 74 3.77 -2.32 -8.43
C GLY A 74 4.40 -0.99 -8.86
N PHE A 75 3.58 -0.05 -9.33
CA PHE A 75 4.05 1.26 -9.79
C PHE A 75 4.46 2.17 -8.63
N ALA A 76 3.64 2.25 -7.57
CA ALA A 76 3.97 3.00 -6.35
C ALA A 76 5.21 2.43 -5.65
N GLN A 77 5.36 1.10 -5.63
CA GLN A 77 6.54 0.41 -5.12
C GLN A 77 7.79 0.71 -5.95
N ALA A 78 7.68 0.69 -7.29
CA ALA A 78 8.80 1.02 -8.18
C ALA A 78 9.27 2.47 -7.98
N ILE A 79 8.35 3.43 -7.99
CA ILE A 79 8.70 4.85 -7.81
C ILE A 79 9.22 5.12 -6.41
N GLY A 80 8.57 4.58 -5.38
CA GLY A 80 9.05 4.69 -4.01
C GLY A 80 10.46 4.11 -3.84
N SER A 81 10.77 2.99 -4.50
CA SER A 81 12.12 2.39 -4.47
C SER A 81 13.18 3.28 -5.12
N LEU A 82 12.88 3.90 -6.27
CA LEU A 82 13.79 4.83 -6.94
C LEU A 82 14.07 6.06 -6.08
N ILE A 83 13.04 6.59 -5.42
CA ILE A 83 13.19 7.73 -4.50
C ILE A 83 14.08 7.37 -3.32
N ILE A 84 13.93 6.17 -2.73
CA ILE A 84 14.77 5.71 -1.63
C ILE A 84 16.22 5.56 -2.08
N ILE A 85 16.46 4.92 -3.23
CA ILE A 85 17.82 4.74 -3.79
C ILE A 85 18.47 6.11 -4.01
N TYR A 86 17.74 7.06 -4.59
CA TYR A 86 18.21 8.43 -4.77
C TYR A 86 18.51 9.13 -3.43
N GLY A 87 17.64 8.98 -2.44
CA GLY A 87 17.84 9.52 -1.09
C GLY A 87 19.11 8.96 -0.42
N ILE A 88 19.32 7.65 -0.50
CA ILE A 88 20.54 6.99 0.03
C ILE A 88 21.79 7.50 -0.68
N PHE A 89 21.76 7.54 -2.02
CA PHE A 89 22.88 8.09 -2.80
C PHE A 89 23.21 9.52 -2.36
N ARG A 90 22.19 10.36 -2.17
CA ARG A 90 22.38 11.74 -1.72
C ARG A 90 22.92 11.86 -0.30
N ILE A 91 22.48 11.01 0.63
CA ILE A 91 23.07 10.92 1.97
C ILE A 91 24.54 10.49 1.87
N GLY A 92 24.86 9.55 0.99
CA GLY A 92 26.23 9.12 0.70
C GLY A 92 27.11 10.28 0.21
N MET A 93 26.60 11.11 -0.70
CA MET A 93 27.30 12.33 -1.12
C MET A 93 27.49 13.30 0.05
N ALA A 94 26.47 13.54 0.87
CA ALA A 94 26.60 14.40 2.04
C ALA A 94 27.65 13.90 3.05
N MET A 95 27.72 12.59 3.29
CA MET A 95 28.76 11.99 4.13
C MET A 95 30.15 12.11 3.52
N PHE A 96 30.27 11.91 2.19
CA PHE A 96 31.54 12.03 1.49
C PHE A 96 32.10 13.45 1.64
N PHE A 97 31.33 14.48 1.28
CA PHE A 97 31.76 15.87 1.42
C PHE A 97 32.09 16.25 2.87
N SER A 98 31.27 15.79 3.83
CA SER A 98 31.54 16.01 5.26
C SER A 98 32.82 15.35 5.77
N ALA A 99 33.39 14.38 5.06
CA ALA A 99 34.61 13.68 5.45
C ALA A 99 35.88 14.23 4.79
N PHE A 100 35.75 14.94 3.67
CA PHE A 100 36.89 15.45 2.88
C PHE A 100 37.16 16.94 3.06
N ASP A 101 36.18 17.71 3.55
CA ASP A 101 36.32 19.15 3.68
C ASP A 101 35.90 19.59 5.09
N GLU A 102 36.90 20.04 5.87
CA GLU A 102 36.73 20.46 7.26
C GLU A 102 36.06 21.84 7.38
N GLU A 103 35.99 22.61 6.29
CA GLU A 103 35.37 23.95 6.27
C GLU A 103 33.91 23.97 5.82
N VAL A 104 33.32 22.80 5.51
CA VAL A 104 31.89 22.73 5.19
C VAL A 104 31.08 23.20 6.40
N PHE A 105 30.36 24.31 6.23
CA PHE A 105 29.50 24.87 7.27
C PHE A 105 28.59 23.77 7.83
N LEU A 106 28.62 23.57 9.15
CA LEU A 106 27.79 22.58 9.86
C LEU A 106 26.31 22.62 9.44
N PHE A 107 25.82 23.81 9.08
CA PHE A 107 24.47 24.04 8.61
C PHE A 107 24.16 23.38 7.26
N GLU A 108 25.10 23.38 6.31
CA GLU A 108 24.93 22.76 5.00
C GLU A 108 24.92 21.24 5.09
N SER A 109 25.83 20.68 5.89
CA SER A 109 25.87 19.24 6.17
C SER A 109 24.59 18.76 6.86
N LEU A 110 24.07 19.52 7.84
CA LEU A 110 22.81 19.20 8.51
C LEU A 110 21.62 19.27 7.56
N LEU A 111 21.56 20.29 6.69
CA LEU A 111 20.52 20.40 5.67
C LEU A 111 20.59 19.27 4.65
N ALA A 112 21.80 18.92 4.17
CA ALA A 112 21.99 17.85 3.21
C ALA A 112 21.52 16.49 3.76
N TRP A 113 21.85 16.19 5.02
CA TRP A 113 21.35 15.02 5.75
C TRP A 113 19.84 15.07 5.95
N GLY A 114 19.30 16.21 6.38
CA GLY A 114 17.86 16.39 6.59
C GLY A 114 17.05 16.14 5.32
N ILE A 115 17.48 16.72 4.21
CA ILE A 115 16.84 16.50 2.91
C ILE A 115 16.95 15.03 2.48
N GLY A 116 18.10 14.39 2.69
CA GLY A 116 18.28 12.96 2.44
C GLY A 116 17.29 12.08 3.21
N PHE A 117 17.08 12.36 4.49
CA PHE A 117 16.07 11.65 5.29
C PHE A 117 14.65 11.89 4.82
N LEU A 118 14.31 13.12 4.43
CA LEU A 118 12.98 13.43 3.88
C LEU A 118 12.70 12.62 2.60
N TYR A 119 13.70 12.42 1.73
CA TYR A 119 13.57 11.53 0.58
C TYR A 119 13.27 10.09 0.99
N VAL A 120 14.01 9.55 1.95
CA VAL A 120 13.80 8.17 2.43
C VAL A 120 12.41 8.01 3.06
N ILE A 121 12.02 8.92 3.95
CA ILE A 121 10.69 8.90 4.59
C ILE A 121 9.58 9.00 3.55
N GLY A 122 9.70 9.94 2.62
CA GLY A 122 8.71 10.12 1.55
C GLY A 122 8.62 8.93 0.61
N GLY A 123 9.76 8.30 0.28
CA GLY A 123 9.82 7.07 -0.50
C GLY A 123 9.14 5.89 0.19
N VAL A 124 9.40 5.68 1.49
CA VAL A 124 8.74 4.63 2.28
C VAL A 124 7.22 4.83 2.31
N ILE A 125 6.76 6.05 2.56
CA ILE A 125 5.32 6.38 2.57
C ILE A 125 4.69 6.13 1.18
N THR A 126 5.45 6.38 0.11
CA THR A 126 5.03 6.11 -1.28
C THR A 126 4.90 4.62 -1.55
N ILE A 127 5.85 3.79 -1.09
CA ILE A 127 5.75 2.31 -1.19
C ILE A 127 4.51 1.79 -0.46
N LEU A 128 4.15 2.39 0.67
CA LEU A 128 2.94 2.04 1.42
C LEU A 128 1.63 2.46 0.70
N GLY A 129 1.75 3.17 -0.44
CA GLY A 129 0.63 3.59 -1.28
C GLY A 129 -0.12 4.83 -0.77
N TYR A 130 0.50 5.61 0.11
CA TYR A 130 -0.08 6.86 0.62
C TYR A 130 0.30 8.05 -0.27
N ARG A 131 -0.68 8.86 -0.66
CA ARG A 131 -0.43 10.03 -1.53
C ARG A 131 0.46 11.09 -0.87
N ASN A 132 0.42 11.17 0.46
CA ASN A 132 1.20 12.13 1.24
C ASN A 132 2.71 11.93 1.05
N GLY A 133 3.16 10.70 0.77
CA GLY A 133 4.57 10.43 0.46
C GLY A 133 5.02 11.11 -0.83
N MET A 134 4.16 11.11 -1.85
CA MET A 134 4.46 11.76 -3.13
C MET A 134 4.47 13.28 -3.01
N PHE A 135 3.55 13.85 -2.22
CA PHE A 135 3.59 15.29 -1.93
C PHE A 135 4.82 15.71 -1.15
N LEU A 136 5.21 14.91 -0.14
CA LEU A 136 6.41 15.18 0.66
C LEU A 136 7.68 15.11 -0.20
N THR A 137 7.80 14.11 -1.07
CA THR A 137 8.95 13.98 -1.98
C THR A 137 8.99 15.08 -3.02
N LEU A 138 7.85 15.49 -3.57
CA LEU A 138 7.76 16.62 -4.50
C LEU A 138 8.17 17.93 -3.83
N ALA A 139 7.68 18.20 -2.61
CA ALA A 139 8.06 19.39 -1.84
C ALA A 139 9.57 19.37 -1.52
N THR A 140 10.11 18.21 -1.16
CA THR A 140 11.54 18.01 -0.91
C THR A 140 12.37 18.26 -2.16
N LEU A 141 11.93 17.80 -3.34
CA LEU A 141 12.58 18.08 -4.64
C LEU A 141 12.66 19.57 -4.92
N ILE A 142 11.56 20.28 -4.76
CA ILE A 142 11.49 21.73 -5.00
C ILE A 142 12.44 22.48 -4.06
N ILE A 143 12.35 22.23 -2.76
CA ILE A 143 13.22 22.86 -1.75
C ILE A 143 14.68 22.55 -2.07
N SER A 144 14.99 21.29 -2.34
CA SER A 144 16.36 20.87 -2.58
C SER A 144 16.93 21.39 -3.90
N GLY A 145 16.10 21.53 -4.94
CA GLY A 145 16.47 22.14 -6.21
C GLY A 145 16.71 23.64 -6.06
N SER A 146 15.91 24.34 -5.25
CA SER A 146 16.16 25.75 -4.95
C SER A 146 17.46 25.96 -4.17
N LEU A 147 17.79 25.08 -3.21
CA LEU A 147 19.07 25.15 -2.51
C LEU A 147 20.24 24.87 -3.45
N SER A 148 20.11 23.96 -4.42
CA SER A 148 21.18 23.71 -5.41
C SER A 148 21.49 24.92 -6.29
N ILE A 149 20.53 25.83 -6.53
CA ILE A 149 20.79 27.08 -7.27
C ILE A 149 21.51 28.09 -6.38
N MET A 150 21.10 28.18 -5.12
CA MET A 150 21.66 29.13 -4.17
C MET A 150 23.13 28.83 -3.84
N TYR A 151 23.47 27.55 -3.72
CA TYR A 151 24.81 27.05 -3.43
C TYR A 151 25.53 26.54 -4.68
N HIS A 152 25.26 27.13 -5.86
CA HIS A 152 25.84 26.63 -7.11
C HIS A 152 27.34 26.92 -7.25
N ASP A 153 27.74 28.11 -6.81
CA ASP A 153 29.10 28.63 -6.98
C ASP A 153 30.03 28.18 -5.84
N GLU A 154 29.52 27.39 -4.90
CA GLU A 154 30.26 26.89 -3.73
C GLU A 154 30.38 25.36 -3.81
N TRP A 155 31.46 24.82 -3.26
CA TRP A 155 31.72 23.39 -3.19
C TRP A 155 30.87 22.74 -2.07
N SER A 156 29.55 22.69 -2.27
CA SER A 156 28.58 22.32 -1.23
C SER A 156 27.90 20.97 -1.50
N PRO A 157 27.64 20.13 -0.48
CA PRO A 157 26.88 18.87 -0.61
C PRO A 157 25.41 19.05 -1.01
N LEU A 158 24.93 20.30 -1.00
CA LEU A 158 23.59 20.70 -1.43
C LEU A 158 23.48 20.92 -2.94
N SER A 159 24.61 21.03 -3.64
CA SER A 159 24.70 21.34 -5.06
C SER A 159 25.59 20.34 -5.79
N VAL A 160 25.21 19.97 -7.00
CA VAL A 160 26.05 19.15 -7.90
C VAL A 160 27.04 20.03 -8.68
N GLY A 161 27.09 21.34 -8.40
CA GLY A 161 27.89 22.33 -9.15
C GLY A 161 29.39 22.03 -9.16
N LEU A 162 29.91 21.34 -8.14
CA LEU A 162 31.32 20.94 -8.04
C LEU A 162 32.23 22.12 -8.40
N ASP A 163 32.02 23.27 -7.73
CA ASP A 163 32.72 24.55 -7.95
C ASP A 163 32.49 25.18 -9.35
N GLY A 164 31.24 25.14 -9.84
CA GLY A 164 30.88 25.67 -11.16
C GLY A 164 31.42 24.87 -12.36
N THR A 165 32.06 23.72 -12.13
CA THR A 165 32.61 22.87 -13.20
C THR A 165 31.50 22.17 -14.00
N LEU A 166 30.35 21.91 -13.38
CA LEU A 166 29.17 21.37 -14.03
C LEU A 166 28.13 22.48 -14.24
N PRO A 167 27.58 22.63 -15.46
CA PRO A 167 26.65 23.71 -15.75
C PRO A 167 25.36 23.58 -14.93
N ILE A 168 24.85 24.70 -14.41
CA ILE A 168 23.61 24.77 -13.62
C ILE A 168 22.43 24.05 -14.30
N SER A 169 22.43 24.01 -15.63
CA SER A 169 21.43 23.32 -16.45
C SER A 169 21.38 21.82 -16.18
N TRP A 170 22.49 21.15 -15.88
CA TRP A 170 22.51 19.73 -15.56
C TRP A 170 21.83 19.41 -14.23
N SER A 171 22.08 20.24 -13.19
CA SER A 171 21.42 20.09 -11.90
C SER A 171 19.91 20.37 -12.00
N LEU A 172 19.54 21.40 -12.78
CA LEU A 172 18.14 21.72 -13.06
C LEU A 172 17.44 20.63 -13.85
N MET A 173 18.10 20.03 -14.84
CA MET A 173 17.53 18.93 -15.63
C MET A 173 17.33 17.67 -14.79
N CYS A 174 18.28 17.34 -13.91
CA CYS A 174 18.16 16.21 -12.99
C CYS A 174 16.97 16.41 -12.03
N SER A 175 16.91 17.56 -11.36
CA SER A 175 15.82 17.89 -10.43
C SER A 175 14.45 17.96 -11.13
N PHE A 176 14.40 18.53 -12.34
CA PHE A 176 13.17 18.59 -13.14
C PHE A 176 12.71 17.20 -13.57
N THR A 177 13.62 16.34 -14.04
CA THR A 177 13.30 14.97 -14.44
C THR A 177 12.77 14.16 -13.26
N CYS A 178 13.42 14.25 -12.09
CA CYS A 178 12.93 13.62 -10.87
C CYS A 178 11.53 14.15 -10.47
N SER A 179 11.28 15.44 -10.61
CA SER A 179 9.97 16.05 -10.30
C SER A 179 8.87 15.57 -11.24
N VAL A 180 9.16 15.42 -12.53
CA VAL A 180 8.23 14.86 -13.51
C VAL A 180 7.95 13.39 -13.21
N ILE A 181 8.98 12.58 -12.96
CA ILE A 181 8.84 11.16 -12.65
C ILE A 181 7.98 10.94 -11.40
N VAL A 182 8.22 11.72 -10.33
CA VAL A 182 7.44 11.65 -9.08
C VAL A 182 6.06 12.30 -9.21
N GLY A 183 5.88 13.21 -10.16
CA GLY A 183 4.62 13.90 -10.46
C GLY A 183 3.64 13.09 -11.31
N ILE A 184 4.12 12.19 -12.18
CA ILE A 184 3.28 11.35 -13.04
C ILE A 184 2.22 10.53 -12.26
N PRO A 185 2.54 9.86 -11.14
CA PRO A 185 1.56 9.12 -10.35
C PRO A 185 0.46 10.00 -9.76
N LEU A 186 0.79 11.26 -9.42
CA LEU A 186 -0.19 12.22 -8.93
C LEU A 186 -1.19 12.60 -10.03
N LEU A 187 -0.81 12.56 -11.30
CA LEU A 187 -1.70 12.87 -12.43
C LEU A 187 -2.47 11.63 -12.90
N ALA A 188 -1.81 10.47 -12.98
CA ALA A 188 -2.40 9.24 -13.50
C ALA A 188 -3.29 8.52 -12.48
N GLU A 189 -2.92 8.55 -11.19
CA GLU A 189 -3.41 7.60 -10.21
C GLU A 189 -3.82 8.23 -8.88
N PHE A 190 -4.00 9.56 -8.82
CA PHE A 190 -4.39 10.29 -7.61
C PHE A 190 -5.53 9.64 -6.82
N ASN A 191 -6.47 9.03 -7.55
CA ASN A 191 -7.63 8.35 -7.02
C ASN A 191 -7.29 6.99 -6.37
N ASN A 192 -6.25 6.30 -6.80
CA ASN A 192 -5.92 4.95 -6.31
C ASN A 192 -5.03 4.93 -5.06
N LEU A 193 -4.48 6.07 -4.64
CA LEU A 193 -3.67 6.16 -3.42
C LEU A 193 -4.51 6.41 -2.18
N LYS A 194 -4.08 5.79 -1.07
CA LYS A 194 -4.67 6.01 0.25
C LYS A 194 -4.43 7.47 0.68
N PRO A 195 -5.47 8.20 1.11
CA PRO A 195 -5.28 9.46 1.81
C PRO A 195 -4.81 9.23 3.25
N GLY A 196 -4.20 10.25 3.86
CA GLY A 196 -3.74 10.23 5.25
C GLY A 196 -2.29 9.78 5.43
N TRP A 197 -1.90 9.62 6.69
CA TRP A 197 -0.57 9.14 7.07
C TRP A 197 -0.62 7.66 7.48
N PRO A 198 0.50 6.92 7.32
CA PRO A 198 0.57 5.53 7.75
C PRO A 198 0.17 5.34 9.22
N LEU A 199 0.58 6.27 10.10
CA LEU A 199 0.36 6.23 11.55
C LEU A 199 -1.11 6.39 11.98
N GLU A 200 -1.96 7.01 11.16
CA GLU A 200 -3.38 7.22 11.49
C GLU A 200 -4.22 5.98 11.16
N ASN A 201 -3.81 5.21 10.14
CA ASN A 201 -4.53 4.03 9.66
C ASN A 201 -3.97 2.72 10.19
N SER A 202 -2.68 2.66 10.56
CA SER A 202 -2.13 1.57 11.36
C SER A 202 -2.45 1.88 12.82
N GLY A 203 -3.54 1.30 13.33
CA GLY A 203 -3.98 1.48 14.71
C GLY A 203 -2.80 1.58 15.66
N GLY A 204 -2.70 2.75 16.31
CA GLY A 204 -1.72 3.00 17.35
C GLY A 204 -1.75 1.89 18.39
N TYR A 205 -0.63 1.76 19.11
CA TYR A 205 -0.44 0.91 20.29
C TYR A 205 -1.77 0.43 20.92
N PRO A 206 -1.93 -0.86 21.23
CA PRO A 206 -3.14 -1.35 21.88
C PRO A 206 -3.22 -0.73 23.28
N ILE A 207 -3.84 0.44 23.37
CA ILE A 207 -4.37 0.93 24.63
C ILE A 207 -5.48 -0.06 24.94
N LYS A 208 -5.28 -0.83 26.01
CA LYS A 208 -6.26 -1.76 26.58
C LYS A 208 -7.66 -1.21 26.35
N SER A 209 -8.42 -1.90 25.51
CA SER A 209 -9.82 -1.62 25.25
C SER A 209 -10.58 -1.79 26.56
N HIS A 210 -10.82 -0.67 27.25
CA HIS A 210 -11.92 -0.55 28.18
C HIS A 210 -13.21 -0.48 27.37
N PRO A 211 -14.26 -1.24 27.73
CA PRO A 211 -15.52 -1.23 27.02
C PRO A 211 -16.35 -0.04 27.51
N ASP A 212 -16.10 1.15 26.99
CA ASP A 212 -16.91 2.33 27.26
C ASP A 212 -16.81 3.22 26.02
N GLY A 213 -17.86 3.69 25.36
CA GLY A 213 -19.27 3.75 25.68
C GLY A 213 -19.84 4.71 24.65
N GLN A 214 -20.81 4.22 23.88
CA GLN A 214 -21.92 4.96 23.30
C GLN A 214 -21.90 6.48 23.55
N LYS A 215 -21.40 7.29 22.62
CA LYS A 215 -21.70 8.73 22.61
C LYS A 215 -22.83 9.02 21.62
N ARG A 216 -24.04 8.95 22.18
CA ARG A 216 -25.26 9.54 21.66
C ARG A 216 -25.23 11.05 21.90
N ALA A 217 -25.61 11.78 20.85
CA ALA A 217 -26.31 13.06 20.84
C ALA A 217 -25.62 14.34 21.34
N SER A 218 -25.55 15.32 20.44
CA SER A 218 -25.98 16.69 20.73
C SER A 218 -26.67 17.26 19.48
N GLN A 219 -27.95 17.59 19.66
CA GLN A 219 -28.94 18.09 18.70
C GLN A 219 -28.49 19.39 18.00
N SER A 220 -28.86 19.67 16.75
CA SER A 220 -30.22 20.12 16.43
C SER A 220 -30.45 20.24 14.91
N ARG A 221 -31.41 19.48 14.38
CA ARG A 221 -32.56 19.91 13.56
C ARG A 221 -33.27 18.68 12.97
N SER A 222 -34.59 18.73 13.06
CA SER A 222 -35.56 17.68 12.80
C SER A 222 -35.48 17.08 11.39
N ALA A 223 -35.59 15.75 11.27
CA ALA A 223 -36.56 15.04 10.42
C ALA A 223 -36.24 13.54 10.30
N VAL A 224 -37.22 12.72 10.72
CA VAL A 224 -37.53 11.35 10.27
C VAL A 224 -36.46 10.28 10.50
N GLN A 225 -36.63 9.54 11.61
CA GLN A 225 -36.05 8.23 11.81
C GLN A 225 -36.52 7.25 10.73
N ASP A 226 -35.55 6.71 10.00
CA ASP A 226 -35.64 5.42 9.32
C ASP A 226 -34.47 4.61 9.87
N ASP A 227 -34.73 3.85 10.95
CA ASP A 227 -33.76 3.21 11.86
C ASP A 227 -32.84 2.15 11.19
N ASP A 228 -32.92 1.98 9.87
CA ASP A 228 -32.18 0.99 9.10
C ASP A 228 -30.96 1.56 8.35
N LYS A 229 -30.60 2.84 8.51
CA LYS A 229 -29.55 3.49 7.69
C LYS A 229 -28.42 4.08 8.53
N VAL A 230 -27.21 3.57 8.34
CA VAL A 230 -25.96 4.11 8.91
C VAL A 230 -25.33 5.08 7.90
N LEU A 231 -25.03 6.30 8.35
CA LEU A 231 -24.31 7.31 7.56
C LEU A 231 -22.82 7.01 7.62
N LEU A 232 -22.21 6.68 6.48
CA LEU A 232 -20.78 6.42 6.34
C LEU A 232 -20.12 7.52 5.52
N GLU A 233 -18.88 7.84 5.87
CA GLU A 233 -18.04 8.75 5.10
C GLU A 233 -17.07 7.95 4.22
N CYS A 234 -17.03 8.26 2.92
CA CYS A 234 -16.15 7.56 2.00
C CYS A 234 -14.69 8.01 2.20
N PRO A 235 -13.74 7.11 2.51
CA PRO A 235 -12.34 7.47 2.75
C PRO A 235 -11.63 7.97 1.49
N TYR A 236 -12.19 7.78 0.29
CA TYR A 236 -11.55 8.16 -0.96
C TYR A 236 -12.00 9.52 -1.51
N CYS A 237 -13.20 9.97 -1.17
CA CYS A 237 -13.80 11.20 -1.72
C CYS A 237 -14.57 12.03 -0.69
N SER A 238 -14.51 11.64 0.60
CA SER A 238 -15.20 12.31 1.71
C SER A 238 -16.70 12.53 1.49
N ALA A 239 -17.31 11.78 0.57
CA ALA A 239 -18.74 11.83 0.33
C ALA A 239 -19.46 11.00 1.38
N HIS A 240 -20.49 11.58 2.00
CA HIS A 240 -21.36 10.88 2.93
C HIS A 240 -22.40 10.06 2.16
N PHE A 241 -22.58 8.80 2.53
CA PHE A 241 -23.57 7.92 1.93
C PHE A 241 -24.18 6.98 2.97
N ASN A 242 -25.43 6.61 2.75
CA ASN A 242 -26.18 5.78 3.69
C ASN A 242 -26.09 4.30 3.28
N VAL A 243 -25.79 3.43 4.24
CA VAL A 243 -25.78 1.96 4.07
C VAL A 243 -26.76 1.33 5.05
N LYS A 244 -27.37 0.21 4.67
CA LYS A 244 -28.28 -0.51 5.56
C LYS A 244 -27.55 -1.06 6.79
N ALA A 245 -28.11 -0.83 7.98
CA ALA A 245 -27.62 -1.35 9.24
C ALA A 245 -27.52 -2.89 9.19
N GLY A 246 -26.39 -3.45 9.64
CA GLY A 246 -26.13 -4.90 9.61
C GLY A 246 -25.53 -5.44 8.31
N THR A 247 -25.22 -4.58 7.32
CA THR A 247 -24.47 -5.00 6.13
C THR A 247 -22.98 -5.13 6.47
N SER A 248 -22.48 -6.35 6.65
CA SER A 248 -21.04 -6.60 6.76
C SER A 248 -20.46 -6.93 5.39
N GLY A 249 -19.39 -6.22 4.98
CA GLY A 249 -18.72 -6.50 3.71
C GLY A 249 -18.20 -5.25 3.01
N THR A 250 -18.40 -5.16 1.69
CA THR A 250 -17.94 -4.02 0.89
C THR A 250 -19.13 -3.29 0.26
N ALA A 251 -19.37 -2.04 0.64
CA ALA A 251 -20.31 -1.16 -0.03
C ALA A 251 -19.61 -0.32 -1.10
N THR A 252 -20.27 -0.07 -2.23
CA THR A 252 -19.70 0.78 -3.28
C THR A 252 -20.15 2.22 -3.06
N CYS A 253 -19.21 3.15 -2.94
CA CYS A 253 -19.51 4.57 -2.76
C CYS A 253 -20.22 5.12 -4.02
N PRO A 254 -21.37 5.80 -3.89
CA PRO A 254 -22.12 6.33 -5.04
C PRO A 254 -21.40 7.49 -5.74
N ALA A 255 -20.55 8.24 -5.02
CA ALA A 255 -19.84 9.40 -5.57
C ALA A 255 -18.59 9.00 -6.38
N CYS A 256 -17.78 8.07 -5.88
CA CYS A 256 -16.51 7.71 -6.51
C CYS A 256 -16.46 6.28 -7.07
N LYS A 257 -17.56 5.50 -6.95
CA LYS A 257 -17.69 4.11 -7.40
C LYS A 257 -16.65 3.14 -6.82
N LYS A 258 -15.94 3.53 -5.76
CA LYS A 258 -14.96 2.67 -5.06
C LYS A 258 -15.61 1.85 -3.96
N LYS A 259 -15.07 0.65 -3.74
CA LYS A 259 -15.49 -0.24 -2.67
C LYS A 259 -14.93 0.25 -1.33
N VAL A 260 -15.80 0.38 -0.35
CA VAL A 260 -15.54 0.80 1.03
C VAL A 260 -15.98 -0.35 1.93
N SER A 261 -15.15 -0.75 2.88
CA SER A 261 -15.51 -1.75 3.89
C SER A 261 -16.55 -1.18 4.86
N VAL A 262 -17.62 -1.93 5.10
CA VAL A 262 -18.70 -1.63 6.05
C VAL A 262 -18.75 -2.69 7.13
#